data_AF-A0A959RMX6-F1
#
_entry.id   AF-A0A959RMX6-F1
#
_cell.length_a   1.000
_cell.length_b   1.000
_cell.length_c   1.000
_cell.angle_alpha   90.00
_cell.angle_beta   90.00
_cell.angle_gamma   90.00
#
_symmetry.space_group_name_H-M   'P 1'
#
loop_
_entity.id
_entity.type
_entity.pdbx_description
1 polymer ?
#
loop_
_entity_poly.entity_id
_entity_poly.type
_entity_poly.pdbx_seq_one_letter_code
_entity_poly.pdbx_strand_id
1 'polypeptide(L)'
;SIPLMVSKGVGLTDALEASGIFTPTAISRFHSGEETGTIKNTAFQLANYYESETVFRLKNVIEMIQVFIAMVIMIVIIGLTLVSAETATINPKPPVM
;
A
#
# COMPACT_ATOMS: atom_id res chain seq x y z
N SER A 1 -16.31 -24.86 10.51
CA SER A 1 -16.43 -23.91 9.39
C SER A 1 -17.54 -22.91 9.71
N ILE A 2 -17.42 -21.67 9.26
CA ILE A 2 -18.42 -20.60 9.47
C ILE A 2 -19.88 -21.10 9.27
N PRO A 3 -20.23 -21.79 8.16
CA PRO A 3 -21.59 -22.29 7.96
C PRO A 3 -22.06 -23.28 9.03
N LEU A 4 -21.18 -24.13 9.57
CA LEU A 4 -21.54 -25.06 10.65
C LEU A 4 -21.81 -24.33 11.97
N MET A 5 -21.12 -23.21 12.24
CA MET A 5 -21.35 -22.42 13.45
C MET A 5 -22.70 -21.70 13.37
N VAL A 6 -23.00 -21.10 12.21
CA VAL A 6 -24.29 -20.46 11.95
C VAL A 6 -25.44 -21.48 12.00
N SER A 7 -25.28 -22.68 11.42
CA SER A 7 -26.29 -23.75 11.51
C SER A 7 -26.51 -24.26 12.95
N LYS A 8 -25.56 -24.04 13.86
CA LYS A 8 -25.67 -24.37 15.28
C LYS A 8 -26.27 -23.22 16.13
N GLY A 9 -26.67 -22.12 15.50
CA GLY A 9 -27.24 -20.96 16.18
C GLY A 9 -26.23 -19.98 16.76
N VAL A 10 -24.95 -20.11 16.39
CA VAL A 10 -23.93 -19.10 16.72
C VAL A 10 -24.14 -17.87 15.85
N GLY A 11 -23.97 -16.67 16.42
CA GLY A 11 -24.05 -15.41 15.68
C GLY A 11 -23.10 -15.40 14.48
N LEU A 12 -23.47 -14.70 13.41
CA LEU A 12 -22.63 -14.64 12.22
C LEU A 12 -21.32 -13.92 12.52
N THR A 13 -21.36 -12.84 13.30
CA THR A 13 -20.15 -12.10 13.68
C THR A 13 -19.23 -12.95 14.54
N ASP A 14 -19.77 -13.74 15.48
CA ASP A 14 -18.97 -14.66 16.31
C ASP A 14 -18.29 -15.75 15.46
N ALA A 15 -19.00 -16.26 14.44
CA ALA A 15 -18.44 -17.22 13.49
C ALA A 15 -17.34 -16.60 12.61
N LEU A 16 -17.47 -15.32 12.24
CA LEU A 16 -16.45 -14.56 11.52
C LEU A 16 -15.23 -14.26 12.40
N GLU A 17 -15.43 -13.91 13.67
CA GLU A 17 -14.36 -13.66 14.64
C GLU A 17 -13.55 -14.93 14.90
N ALA A 18 -14.22 -16.07 15.09
CA ALA A 18 -13.59 -17.37 15.27
C ALA A 18 -12.73 -17.83 14.07
N SER A 19 -12.91 -17.21 12.90
CA SER A 19 -12.06 -17.51 11.73
C SER A 19 -10.68 -16.88 11.81
N GLY A 20 -10.49 -15.82 12.59
CA GLY A 20 -9.21 -15.10 12.73
C GLY A 20 -8.71 -14.37 11.48
N ILE A 21 -9.49 -14.32 10.39
CA ILE A 21 -9.11 -13.68 9.12
C ILE A 21 -9.49 -12.19 9.11
N PHE A 22 -10.58 -11.84 9.79
CA PHE A 22 -11.13 -10.50 9.77
C PHE A 22 -10.44 -9.61 10.80
N THR A 23 -10.20 -8.36 10.43
CA THR A 23 -9.63 -7.38 11.36
C THR A 23 -10.64 -7.04 12.48
N PRO A 24 -10.17 -6.63 13.68
CA PRO A 24 -11.06 -6.22 14.77
C PRO A 24 -12.05 -5.12 14.36
N THR A 25 -11.64 -4.22 13.47
CA THR A 25 -12.49 -3.16 12.93
C THR A 25 -13.60 -3.69 12.01
N ALA A 26 -13.31 -4.71 11.21
CA ALA A 26 -14.33 -5.37 10.39
C ALA A 26 -15.33 -6.12 11.28
N ILE A 27 -14.87 -6.84 12.30
CA ILE A 27 -15.70 -7.55 13.27
C ILE A 27 -16.63 -6.57 14.01
N SER A 28 -16.10 -5.45 14.52
CA SER A 28 -16.91 -4.39 15.15
C SER A 28 -18.03 -3.87 14.23
N ARG A 29 -17.75 -3.66 12.94
CA ARG A 29 -18.76 -3.23 11.97
C ARG A 29 -19.80 -4.31 11.72
N PHE A 30 -19.38 -5.57 11.59
CA PHE A 30 -20.31 -6.69 11.45
C PHE A 30 -21.22 -6.84 12.67
N HIS A 31 -20.71 -6.63 13.88
CA HIS A 31 -21.50 -6.66 15.12
C HIS A 31 -22.64 -5.63 15.07
N SER A 32 -22.35 -4.37 14.74
CA SER A 32 -23.39 -3.33 14.58
C SER A 32 -24.34 -3.63 13.40
N GLY A 33 -23.84 -4.25 12.33
CA GLY A 33 -24.67 -4.71 11.21
C GLY A 33 -25.59 -5.87 11.59
N GLU A 34 -25.17 -6.74 12.50
CA GLU A 34 -25.93 -7.87 13.01
C GLU A 34 -27.06 -7.41 13.91
N GLU A 35 -26.77 -6.53 14.87
CA GLU A 35 -27.77 -5.92 15.76
C GLU A 35 -28.87 -5.16 15.01
N THR A 36 -28.51 -4.51 13.90
CA THR A 36 -29.45 -3.73 13.07
C THR A 36 -30.11 -4.55 11.96
N GLY A 37 -29.74 -5.82 11.78
CA GLY A 37 -30.21 -6.66 10.68
C GLY A 37 -29.73 -6.22 9.29
N THR A 38 -28.69 -5.39 9.22
CA THR A 38 -28.15 -4.80 7.98
C THR A 38 -26.83 -5.41 7.53
N ILE A 39 -26.43 -6.58 8.04
CA ILE A 39 -25.16 -7.26 7.72
C ILE A 39 -24.81 -7.24 6.24
N LYS A 40 -25.78 -7.52 5.35
CA LYS A 40 -25.53 -7.51 3.89
C LYS A 40 -25.00 -6.16 3.43
N ASN A 41 -25.62 -5.07 3.88
CA ASN A 41 -25.20 -3.72 3.53
C ASN A 41 -23.83 -3.39 4.15
N THR A 42 -23.61 -3.76 5.41
CA THR A 42 -22.31 -3.59 6.08
C THR A 42 -21.19 -4.35 5.35
N ALA A 43 -21.45 -5.57 4.88
CA ALA A 43 -20.51 -6.37 4.11
C ALA A 43 -20.12 -5.66 2.80
N PHE A 44 -21.10 -5.10 2.08
CA PHE A 44 -20.85 -4.32 0.86
C PHE A 44 -20.03 -3.06 1.15
N GLN A 45 -20.33 -2.34 2.23
CA GLN A 45 -19.56 -1.17 2.63
C GLN A 45 -18.11 -1.52 2.97
N LEU A 46 -17.89 -2.61 3.70
CA LEU A 46 -16.55 -3.11 4.02
C LEU A 46 -15.79 -3.53 2.76
N ALA A 47 -16.43 -4.23 1.83
CA ALA A 47 -15.82 -4.61 0.55
C ALA A 47 -15.36 -3.38 -0.24
N ASN A 48 -16.25 -2.40 -0.43
CA ASN A 48 -15.93 -1.16 -1.13
C ASN A 48 -14.83 -0.36 -0.43
N TYR A 49 -14.86 -0.33 0.91
CA TYR A 49 -13.83 0.34 1.71
C TYR A 49 -12.46 -0.31 1.51
N TYR A 50 -12.36 -1.63 1.64
CA TYR A 50 -11.10 -2.34 1.48
C TYR A 50 -10.58 -2.31 0.04
N GLU A 51 -11.46 -2.36 -0.96
CA GLU A 51 -11.09 -2.20 -2.36
C GLU A 51 -10.46 -0.82 -2.60
N SER A 52 -11.17 0.24 -2.19
CA SER A 52 -10.68 1.62 -2.31
C SER A 52 -9.36 1.84 -1.57
N GLU A 53 -9.25 1.35 -0.33
CA GLU A 53 -8.04 1.47 0.47
C GLU A 53 -6.87 0.68 -0.16
N THR A 54 -7.13 -0.50 -0.72
CA THR A 54 -6.11 -1.30 -1.41
C THR A 54 -5.61 -0.59 -2.66
N VAL A 55 -6.50 -0.03 -3.48
CA VAL A 55 -6.14 0.74 -4.68
C VAL A 55 -5.34 1.98 -4.30
N PHE A 56 -5.75 2.71 -3.26
CA PHE A 56 -5.04 3.88 -2.78
C PHE A 56 -3.63 3.54 -2.25
N ARG A 57 -3.53 2.51 -1.41
CA ARG A 57 -2.23 2.04 -0.90
C ARG A 57 -1.31 1.60 -2.03
N LEU A 58 -1.83 0.86 -3.02
CA LEU A 58 -1.06 0.44 -4.18
C LEU A 58 -0.56 1.64 -5.00
N LYS A 59 -1.42 2.63 -5.23
CA LYS A 59 -1.06 3.87 -5.93
C LYS A 59 0.07 4.61 -5.19
N ASN A 60 -0.03 4.77 -3.87
CA ASN A 60 1.00 5.42 -3.07
C ASN A 60 2.33 4.66 -3.12
N VAL A 61 2.30 3.32 -3.10
CA VAL A 61 3.51 2.50 -3.26
C VAL A 61 4.16 2.75 -4.62
N ILE A 62 3.36 2.80 -5.70
CA ILE A 62 3.85 3.09 -7.04
C ILE A 62 4.46 4.50 -7.11
N GLU A 63 3.79 5.51 -6.57
CA GLU A 63 4.31 6.89 -6.52
C GLU A 63 5.63 6.97 -5.75
N MET A 64 5.74 6.28 -4.62
CA MET A 64 6.99 6.22 -3.84
C MET A 64 8.13 5.60 -4.65
N ILE A 65 7.88 4.51 -5.38
CA ILE A 65 8.86 3.88 -6.27
C ILE A 65 9.29 4.85 -7.38
N GLN A 66 8.35 5.56 -8.00
CA GLN A 66 8.65 6.55 -9.04
C GLN A 66 9.56 7.66 -8.53
N VAL A 67 9.24 8.24 -7.36
CA VAL A 67 10.05 9.29 -6.73
C VAL A 67 11.45 8.77 -6.41
N PHE A 68 11.57 7.55 -5.90
CA PHE A 68 12.87 6.93 -5.62
C PHE A 68 13.72 6.77 -6.89
N ILE A 69 13.14 6.25 -7.97
CA ILE A 69 13.83 6.10 -9.26
C ILE A 69 14.28 7.47 -9.79
N ALA A 70 13.41 8.47 -9.74
CA ALA A 70 13.73 9.83 -10.18
C ALA A 70 14.90 10.44 -9.38
N MET A 71 14.92 10.21 -8.06
CA MET A 71 16.01 10.67 -7.19
C MET A 71 17.36 10.03 -7.59
N VAL A 72 17.37 8.71 -7.84
CA VAL A 72 18.60 8.00 -8.26
C VAL A 72 19.12 8.55 -9.59
N ILE A 73 18.23 8.74 -10.57
CA ILE A 73 18.61 9.33 -11.87
C ILE A 73 19.19 10.73 -11.70
N MET A 74 18.58 11.56 -10.85
CA MET A 74 19.08 12.91 -10.57
C MET A 74 20.49 12.90 -9.99
N ILE A 75 20.75 12.03 -9.01
CA ILE A 75 22.09 11.90 -8.39
C ILE A 75 23.12 11.46 -9.42
N VAL A 76 22.79 10.50 -10.28
CA VAL A 76 23.69 10.01 -11.34
C VAL A 76 24.01 11.14 -12.33
N ILE A 77 23.01 11.88 -12.79
CA ILE A 77 23.21 12.99 -13.73
C ILE A 77 24.11 14.06 -13.11
N ILE A 78 23.84 14.48 -11.87
CA ILE A 78 24.66 15.47 -11.16
C ILE A 78 26.11 14.96 -11.00
N GLY A 79 26.29 13.68 -10.67
CA GLY A 79 27.62 13.09 -10.56
C GLY A 79 28.39 13.11 -11.88
N LEU A 80 27.73 12.74 -12.99
CA LEU A 80 28.34 12.75 -14.32
C LEU A 80 28.73 14.15 -14.78
N THR A 81 27.87 15.15 -14.54
CA THR A 81 28.16 16.54 -14.93
C THR A 81 29.33 17.12 -14.12
N LEU A 82 29.40 16.84 -12.82
CA LEU A 82 30.52 17.25 -11.97
C LEU A 82 31.86 16.65 -12.41
N VAL A 83 31.90 15.32 -12.62
CA VAL A 83 33.13 14.63 -13.06
C VAL A 83 33.61 15.15 -14.42
N SER A 84 32.67 15.43 -15.34
CA SER A 84 32.99 15.99 -16.64
C SER A 84 33.58 17.40 -16.54
N ALA A 85 33.07 18.24 -15.64
CA ALA A 85 33.56 19.59 -15.41
C ALA A 85 34.98 19.62 -14.82
N GLU A 86 35.28 18.76 -13.83
CA GLU A 86 36.63 18.63 -13.26
C GLU A 86 37.64 18.16 -14.32
N THR A 87 37.25 17.19 -15.16
CA THR A 87 38.12 16.68 -16.23
C THR A 87 38.43 17.75 -17.29
N ALA A 88 37.46 18.62 -17.61
CA ALA A 88 37.66 19.71 -18.58
C ALA A 88 38.60 20.83 -18.08
N THR A 89 38.78 20.96 -16.76
CA THR A 89 39.63 22.01 -16.16
C THR A 89 41.11 21.63 -16.12
N ILE A 90 41.45 20.36 -16.40
CA ILE A 90 42.85 19.90 -16.51
C ILE A 90 43.43 20.31 -17.88
N ASN A 91 44.03 21.50 -17.89
CA ASN A 91 44.69 22.13 -19.03
C ASN A 91 45.95 21.34 -19.49
N PRO A 92 46.09 20.93 -20.76
CA PRO A 92 47.34 20.35 -21.24
C PRO A 92 48.43 21.42 -21.32
N LYS A 93 49.54 21.20 -20.60
CA LYS A 93 50.74 22.06 -20.66
C LYS A 93 51.27 22.07 -22.10
N PRO A 94 51.38 23.22 -22.77
CA PRO A 94 51.92 23.27 -24.13
C PRO A 94 53.36 22.73 -24.12
N PRO A 95 53.77 21.99 -25.17
CA PRO A 95 55.09 21.41 -25.26
C PRO A 95 56.12 22.54 -25.20
N VAL A 96 57.04 22.42 -24.24
CA VAL A 96 58.22 23.27 -24.16
C VAL A 96 59.10 22.96 -25.38
N MET A 97 59.13 23.89 -26.33
CA MET A 97 60.16 24.00 -27.36
C MET A 97 61.33 24.81 -26.79
#